data_AF-A0A261RZ26-F1
#
_entry.id   AF-A0A261RZ26-F1
#
_cell.length_a   1.000
_cell.length_b   1.000
_cell.length_c   1.000
_cell.angle_alpha   90.00
_cell.angle_beta   90.00
_cell.angle_gamma   90.00
#
_symmetry.space_group_name_H-M   'P 1'
#
loop_
_entity.id
_entity.type
_entity.pdbx_description
1 polymer ?
#
loop_
_entity_poly.entity_id
_entity_poly.type
_entity_poly.pdbx_seq_one_letter_code
_entity_poly.pdbx_strand_id
1 'polypeptide(L)'
;MLYRQCRRRSRAVRRRARGYALPLALGLVSVGVLSLVVLHDHGNTVAARVRLTHAADAAAYSGALVQARALNLLAYVNRTQVAHQIALAHVATLASWAQFGENEAARFRRGNPPGMLIARFYGPSHAAAYASAVRIDGVPGALDRFAEAHARHDALVHGVLSRAAQAILRDLPETRQRAMRAVLRANYPEWPEAALGAATQRDRLALAFTDDRWPGFVQRYSGRRDGAFRPLVLRATDRYAFLGPRKGLALNPWPVSYRCPTLRHQLRRIGGTSLTREGSWESVDTQSHHALRSNKYIGCYYRNYLTIDLSF
;
A
#
# COMPACT_ATOMS: atom_id res chain seq x y z
N MET A 1 -114.94 -19.27 27.09
CA MET A 1 -114.71 -18.18 26.11
C MET A 1 -113.42 -18.47 25.34
N LEU A 2 -113.51 -18.45 24.01
CA LEU A 2 -112.50 -18.88 23.04
C LEU A 2 -111.41 -17.79 22.85
N TYR A 3 -110.13 -18.15 22.94
CA TYR A 3 -109.06 -17.35 22.33
C TYR A 3 -108.26 -18.21 21.35
N ARG A 4 -108.52 -17.98 20.06
CA ARG A 4 -107.75 -18.51 18.92
C ARG A 4 -106.36 -17.86 18.92
N GLN A 5 -105.30 -18.66 19.02
CA GLN A 5 -103.97 -18.27 18.53
C GLN A 5 -103.64 -19.02 17.24
N CYS A 6 -103.50 -18.24 16.19
CA CYS A 6 -103.21 -18.65 14.82
C CYS A 6 -101.74 -19.05 14.70
N ARG A 7 -101.44 -20.36 14.68
CA ARG A 7 -100.11 -20.88 14.42
C ARG A 7 -99.86 -20.84 12.90
N ARG A 8 -99.30 -19.73 12.39
CA ARG A 8 -98.79 -19.64 11.01
C ARG A 8 -97.63 -20.65 10.86
N ARG A 9 -97.93 -21.83 10.31
CA ARG A 9 -96.90 -22.74 9.78
C ARG A 9 -96.27 -22.05 8.58
N SER A 10 -95.05 -21.53 8.75
CA SER A 10 -94.15 -21.21 7.65
C SER A 10 -93.89 -22.51 6.87
N ARG A 11 -94.64 -22.73 5.79
CA ARG A 11 -94.32 -23.79 4.84
C ARG A 11 -92.98 -23.43 4.22
N ALA A 12 -91.91 -24.07 4.69
CA ALA A 12 -90.67 -24.13 3.94
C ALA A 12 -90.98 -24.80 2.60
N VAL A 13 -91.16 -23.98 1.56
CA VAL A 13 -91.24 -24.45 0.19
C VAL A 13 -89.87 -25.03 -0.12
N ARG A 14 -89.72 -26.35 0.05
CA ARG A 14 -88.63 -27.11 -0.58
C ARG A 14 -88.86 -27.02 -2.08
N ARG A 15 -88.35 -25.95 -2.70
CA ARG A 15 -88.16 -25.91 -4.14
C ARG A 15 -87.19 -27.06 -4.44
N ARG A 16 -87.71 -28.14 -5.05
CA ARG A 16 -86.86 -29.15 -5.68
C ARG A 16 -86.01 -28.43 -6.71
N ALA A 17 -84.74 -28.19 -6.37
CA ALA A 17 -83.74 -27.74 -7.33
C ALA A 17 -83.67 -28.83 -8.41
N ARG A 18 -84.11 -28.48 -9.62
CA ARG A 18 -83.95 -29.32 -10.81
C ARG A 18 -82.45 -29.59 -10.99
N GLY A 19 -82.09 -30.81 -11.38
CA GLY A 19 -80.73 -31.41 -11.34
C GLY A 19 -79.62 -30.77 -12.18
N TYR A 20 -79.69 -29.46 -12.47
CA TYR A 20 -78.69 -28.70 -13.22
C TYR A 20 -77.69 -27.93 -12.35
N ALA A 21 -77.91 -27.82 -11.03
CA ALA A 21 -76.98 -27.13 -10.12
C ALA A 21 -75.68 -27.94 -9.88
N LEU A 22 -75.79 -29.28 -9.88
CA LEU A 22 -74.68 -30.19 -9.62
C LEU A 22 -73.60 -30.17 -10.73
N PRO A 23 -73.93 -30.23 -12.04
CA PRO A 23 -72.92 -30.09 -13.09
C PRO A 23 -72.29 -28.70 -13.13
N LEU A 24 -73.04 -27.63 -12.81
CA LEU A 24 -72.47 -26.27 -12.70
C LEU A 24 -71.52 -26.15 -11.52
N ALA A 25 -71.86 -26.72 -10.36
CA ALA A 25 -70.98 -26.75 -9.19
C ALA A 25 -69.70 -27.56 -9.47
N LEU A 26 -69.81 -28.72 -10.13
CA LEU A 26 -68.66 -29.52 -10.57
C LEU A 26 -67.78 -28.77 -11.58
N GLY A 27 -68.39 -28.06 -12.53
CA GLY A 27 -67.68 -27.19 -13.47
C GLY A 27 -66.96 -26.02 -12.79
N LEU A 28 -67.58 -25.41 -11.78
CA LEU A 28 -66.96 -24.34 -11.01
C LEU A 28 -65.78 -24.85 -10.18
N VAL A 29 -65.94 -26.01 -9.52
CA VAL A 29 -64.88 -26.67 -8.76
C VAL A 29 -63.73 -27.10 -9.66
N SER A 30 -64.01 -27.66 -10.85
CA SER A 30 -62.95 -28.05 -11.78
C SER A 30 -62.15 -26.85 -12.26
N VAL A 31 -62.81 -25.73 -12.59
CA VAL A 31 -62.14 -24.46 -12.92
C VAL A 31 -61.32 -23.94 -11.74
N GLY A 32 -61.83 -24.04 -10.51
CA GLY A 32 -61.11 -23.64 -9.30
C GLY A 32 -59.86 -24.49 -9.05
N VAL A 33 -59.96 -25.82 -9.19
CA VAL A 33 -58.82 -26.74 -9.08
C VAL A 33 -57.79 -26.46 -10.18
N LEU A 34 -58.23 -26.26 -11.42
CA LEU A 34 -57.34 -25.92 -12.53
C LEU A 34 -56.56 -24.62 -12.25
N SER A 35 -57.27 -23.61 -11.72
CA SER A 35 -56.70 -22.31 -11.36
C SER A 35 -55.66 -22.45 -10.24
N LEU A 36 -55.92 -23.30 -9.24
CA LEU A 36 -54.97 -23.60 -8.15
C LEU A 36 -53.71 -24.30 -8.66
N VAL A 37 -53.84 -25.27 -9.59
CA VAL A 37 -52.69 -25.95 -10.20
C VAL A 37 -51.83 -24.96 -10.97
N VAL A 38 -52.44 -24.12 -11.81
CA VAL A 38 -51.72 -23.07 -12.56
C VAL A 38 -51.02 -22.09 -11.60
N LEU A 39 -51.67 -21.68 -10.52
CA LEU A 39 -51.07 -20.81 -9.51
C LEU A 39 -49.90 -21.48 -8.79
N HIS A 40 -49.99 -22.78 -8.51
CA HIS A 40 -48.90 -23.55 -7.90
C HIS A 40 -47.68 -23.63 -8.82
N ASP A 41 -47.88 -23.93 -10.10
CA ASP A 41 -46.79 -23.98 -11.10
C ASP A 41 -46.13 -22.59 -11.27
N HIS A 42 -46.92 -21.53 -11.31
CA HIS A 42 -46.41 -20.16 -11.30
C HIS A 42 -45.67 -19.82 -10.00
N GLY A 43 -46.17 -20.25 -8.85
CA GLY A 43 -45.51 -20.05 -7.56
C GLY A 43 -44.13 -20.72 -7.51
N ASN A 44 -44.03 -21.97 -7.96
CA ASN A 44 -42.78 -22.72 -8.01
C ASN A 44 -41.76 -22.08 -8.97
N THR A 45 -42.21 -21.63 -10.14
CA THR A 45 -41.32 -20.97 -11.12
C THR A 45 -40.81 -19.62 -10.62
N VAL A 46 -41.66 -18.82 -9.97
CA VAL A 46 -41.26 -17.55 -9.34
C VAL A 46 -40.29 -17.80 -8.19
N ALA A 47 -40.57 -18.77 -7.31
CA ALA A 47 -39.70 -19.11 -6.19
C ALA A 47 -38.31 -19.59 -6.67
N ALA A 48 -38.27 -20.45 -7.70
CA ALA A 48 -37.03 -20.92 -8.31
C ALA A 48 -36.22 -19.76 -8.91
N ARG A 49 -36.88 -18.82 -9.57
CA ARG A 49 -36.23 -17.63 -10.14
C ARG A 49 -35.65 -16.73 -9.05
N VAL A 50 -36.39 -16.47 -7.97
CA VAL A 50 -35.94 -15.64 -6.85
C VAL A 50 -34.73 -16.27 -6.16
N ARG A 51 -34.75 -17.59 -5.92
CA ARG A 51 -33.60 -18.32 -5.36
C ARG A 51 -32.38 -18.22 -6.28
N LEU A 52 -32.58 -18.33 -7.60
CA LEU A 52 -31.48 -18.25 -8.58
C LEU A 52 -30.85 -16.86 -8.61
N THR A 53 -31.66 -15.81 -8.58
CA THR A 53 -31.15 -14.43 -8.52
C THR A 53 -30.38 -14.17 -7.24
N HIS A 54 -30.90 -14.59 -6.07
CA HIS A 54 -30.19 -14.41 -4.81
C HIS A 54 -28.86 -15.18 -4.76
N ALA A 55 -28.82 -16.40 -5.27
CA ALA A 55 -27.58 -17.18 -5.34
C ALA A 55 -26.57 -16.56 -6.32
N ALA A 56 -27.05 -16.05 -7.47
CA ALA A 56 -26.21 -15.35 -8.44
C ALA A 56 -25.62 -14.06 -7.86
N ASP A 57 -26.42 -13.26 -7.16
CA ASP A 57 -25.98 -12.03 -6.49
C ASP A 57 -24.96 -12.33 -5.38
N ALA A 58 -25.23 -13.35 -4.56
CA ALA A 58 -24.30 -13.78 -3.51
C ALA A 58 -22.97 -14.28 -4.09
N ALA A 59 -23.01 -15.02 -5.21
CA ALA A 59 -21.81 -15.44 -5.92
C ALA A 59 -21.06 -14.24 -6.52
N ALA A 60 -21.75 -13.33 -7.21
CA ALA A 60 -21.14 -12.11 -7.75
C ALA A 60 -20.48 -11.27 -6.64
N TYR A 61 -21.15 -11.10 -5.50
CA TYR A 61 -20.63 -10.39 -4.35
C TYR A 61 -19.39 -11.07 -3.74
N SER A 62 -19.37 -12.40 -3.63
CA SER A 62 -18.20 -13.12 -3.10
C SER A 62 -16.99 -13.00 -4.02
N GLY A 63 -17.20 -13.05 -5.33
CA GLY A 63 -16.17 -12.78 -6.33
C GLY A 63 -15.63 -11.35 -6.23
N ALA A 64 -16.51 -10.36 -6.14
CA ALA A 64 -16.15 -8.95 -5.99
C ALA A 64 -15.34 -8.71 -4.70
N LEU A 65 -15.71 -9.36 -3.60
CA LEU A 65 -15.00 -9.26 -2.32
C LEU A 65 -13.57 -9.82 -2.40
N VAL A 66 -13.37 -10.96 -3.06
CA VAL A 66 -12.04 -11.53 -3.29
C VAL A 66 -11.18 -10.57 -4.11
N GLN A 67 -11.74 -10.02 -5.19
CA GLN A 67 -11.06 -9.04 -6.04
C GLN A 67 -10.69 -7.76 -5.28
N ALA A 68 -11.60 -7.21 -4.48
CA ALA A 68 -11.35 -6.03 -3.65
C ALA A 68 -10.23 -6.27 -2.62
N ARG A 69 -10.22 -7.43 -1.96
CA ARG A 69 -9.16 -7.81 -1.01
C ARG A 69 -7.79 -7.92 -1.68
N ALA A 70 -7.74 -8.52 -2.87
CA ALA A 70 -6.51 -8.62 -3.64
C ALA A 70 -5.97 -7.24 -4.06
N LEU A 71 -6.84 -6.34 -4.55
CA LEU A 71 -6.45 -4.97 -4.89
C LEU A 71 -5.97 -4.19 -3.67
N ASN A 72 -6.63 -4.33 -2.52
CA ASN A 72 -6.18 -3.72 -1.26
C ASN A 72 -4.80 -4.26 -0.84
N LEU A 73 -4.58 -5.57 -0.94
CA LEU A 73 -3.28 -6.17 -0.62
C LEU A 73 -2.17 -5.65 -1.55
N LEU A 74 -2.45 -5.50 -2.85
CA LEU A 74 -1.52 -4.87 -3.80
C LEU A 74 -1.22 -3.40 -3.43
N ALA A 75 -2.23 -2.64 -3.00
CA ALA A 75 -2.03 -1.27 -2.52
C ALA A 75 -1.13 -1.24 -1.26
N TYR A 76 -1.33 -2.18 -0.33
CA TYR A 76 -0.46 -2.32 0.84
C TYR A 76 0.97 -2.69 0.45
N VAL A 77 1.17 -3.61 -0.51
CA VAL A 77 2.49 -3.95 -1.04
C VAL A 77 3.18 -2.72 -1.64
N ASN A 78 2.46 -1.89 -2.41
CA ASN A 78 3.02 -0.66 -2.97
C ASN A 78 3.42 0.33 -1.86
N ARG A 79 2.58 0.48 -0.83
CA ARG A 79 2.88 1.36 0.31
C ARG A 79 4.07 0.86 1.13
N THR A 80 4.20 -0.45 1.33
CA THR A 80 5.35 -1.04 2.04
C THR A 80 6.63 -0.91 1.22
N GLN A 81 6.58 -1.02 -0.11
CA GLN A 81 7.75 -0.72 -0.96
C GLN A 81 8.22 0.74 -0.79
N VAL A 82 7.29 1.71 -0.75
CA VAL A 82 7.65 3.12 -0.50
C VAL A 82 8.21 3.30 0.92
N ALA A 83 7.58 2.71 1.94
CA ALA A 83 8.07 2.79 3.31
C ALA A 83 9.46 2.17 3.48
N HIS A 84 9.72 1.04 2.81
CA HIS A 84 11.02 0.40 2.76
C HIS A 84 12.07 1.33 2.15
N GLN A 85 11.78 1.97 1.01
CA GLN A 85 12.69 2.95 0.41
C GLN A 85 13.00 4.14 1.34
N ILE A 86 12.03 4.62 2.10
CA ILE A 86 12.26 5.67 3.11
C ILE A 86 13.19 5.14 4.22
N ALA A 87 13.00 3.89 4.66
CA ALA A 87 13.87 3.27 5.66
C ALA A 87 15.31 3.12 5.14
N LEU A 88 15.50 2.69 3.89
CA LEU A 88 16.81 2.65 3.23
C LEU A 88 17.49 4.03 3.24
N ALA A 89 16.74 5.10 2.92
CA ALA A 89 17.27 6.47 2.96
C ALA A 89 17.74 6.88 4.36
N HIS A 90 16.98 6.54 5.41
CA HIS A 90 17.37 6.81 6.80
C HIS A 90 18.61 6.02 7.19
N VAL A 91 18.67 4.75 6.80
CA VAL A 91 19.82 3.88 7.06
C VAL A 91 21.08 4.42 6.37
N ALA A 92 21.02 4.77 5.08
CA ALA A 92 22.14 5.38 4.37
C ALA A 92 22.60 6.69 5.05
N THR A 93 21.65 7.51 5.51
CA THR A 93 21.94 8.75 6.24
C THR A 93 22.62 8.50 7.58
N LEU A 94 22.18 7.48 8.32
CA LEU A 94 22.80 7.11 9.59
C LEU A 94 24.20 6.53 9.38
N ALA A 95 24.40 5.74 8.33
CA ALA A 95 25.72 5.23 7.96
C ALA A 95 26.69 6.37 7.61
N SER A 96 26.28 7.36 6.80
CA SER A 96 27.12 8.53 6.50
C SER A 96 27.41 9.37 7.75
N TRP A 97 26.45 9.51 8.67
CA TRP A 97 26.67 10.18 9.96
C TRP A 97 27.65 9.42 10.87
N ALA A 98 27.56 8.10 10.93
CA ALA A 98 28.49 7.27 11.71
C ALA A 98 29.91 7.39 11.15
N GLN A 99 30.07 7.27 9.83
CA GLN A 99 31.35 7.43 9.14
C GLN A 99 31.93 8.84 9.33
N PHE A 100 31.09 9.87 9.24
CA PHE A 100 31.46 11.25 9.53
C PHE A 100 32.02 11.40 10.95
N GLY A 101 31.33 10.82 11.94
CA GLY A 101 31.75 10.85 13.33
C GLY A 101 33.05 10.09 13.61
N GLU A 102 33.22 8.89 13.05
CA GLU A 102 34.49 8.13 13.13
C GLU A 102 35.67 8.94 12.59
N ASN A 103 35.45 9.63 11.47
CA ASN A 103 36.45 10.49 10.85
C ASN A 103 36.79 11.72 11.71
N GLU A 104 35.79 12.38 12.30
CA GLU A 104 36.04 13.46 13.27
C GLU A 104 36.79 12.97 14.50
N ALA A 105 36.41 11.81 15.04
CA ALA A 105 37.06 11.17 16.19
C ALA A 105 38.54 10.87 15.90
N ALA A 106 38.83 10.28 14.73
CA ALA A 106 40.18 10.00 14.29
C ALA A 106 41.02 11.27 14.17
N ARG A 107 40.46 12.36 13.63
CA ARG A 107 41.14 13.65 13.52
C ARG A 107 41.37 14.32 14.87
N PHE A 108 40.38 14.27 15.76
CA PHE A 108 40.49 14.83 17.11
C PHE A 108 41.61 14.13 17.88
N ARG A 109 41.67 12.79 17.81
CA ARG A 109 42.76 11.98 18.41
C ARG A 109 44.13 12.31 17.82
N ARG A 110 44.22 12.68 16.55
CA ARG A 110 45.45 13.16 15.89
C ARG A 110 45.77 14.62 16.19
N GLY A 111 44.90 15.35 16.89
CA GLY A 111 45.06 16.79 17.16
C GLY A 111 45.07 17.66 15.90
N ASN A 112 44.43 17.23 14.81
CA ASN A 112 44.46 17.92 13.53
C ASN A 112 43.05 18.19 12.96
N PRO A 113 42.47 19.39 13.18
CA PRO A 113 43.01 20.50 13.96
C PRO A 113 42.88 20.28 15.48
N PRO A 114 43.64 21.02 16.33
CA PRO A 114 43.45 20.96 17.78
C PRO A 114 42.07 21.49 18.18
N GLY A 115 41.40 20.87 19.15
CA GLY A 115 40.07 21.29 19.62
C GLY A 115 40.02 22.76 20.09
N MET A 116 41.11 23.25 20.70
CA MET A 116 41.24 24.66 21.09
C MET A 116 41.21 25.62 19.88
N LEU A 117 41.74 25.20 18.73
CA LEU A 117 41.70 25.99 17.50
C LEU A 117 40.25 26.13 17.01
N ILE A 118 39.48 25.05 17.05
CA ILE A 118 38.06 25.05 16.73
C ILE A 118 37.30 25.95 17.72
N ALA A 119 37.60 25.86 19.02
CA ALA A 119 36.99 26.69 20.04
C ALA A 119 37.24 28.18 19.80
N ARG A 120 38.48 28.53 19.48
CA ARG A 120 38.87 29.90 19.17
C ARG A 120 38.14 30.40 17.94
N PHE A 121 38.21 29.69 16.81
CA PHE A 121 37.64 30.21 15.56
C PHE A 121 36.12 30.14 15.47
N TYR A 122 35.50 29.11 16.04
CA TYR A 122 34.06 28.84 15.82
C TYR A 122 33.25 28.84 17.11
N GLY A 123 33.88 28.98 18.27
CA GLY A 123 33.22 29.03 19.57
C GLY A 123 33.20 27.68 20.30
N PRO A 124 32.83 27.70 21.60
CA PRO A 124 32.91 26.53 22.48
C PRO A 124 31.96 25.39 22.07
N SER A 125 30.79 25.71 21.47
CA SER A 125 29.83 24.70 21.01
C SER A 125 30.40 23.82 19.90
N HIS A 126 31.10 24.41 18.92
CA HIS A 126 31.76 23.67 17.84
C HIS A 126 32.91 22.81 18.36
N ALA A 127 33.68 23.31 19.34
CA ALA A 127 34.74 22.52 19.96
C ALA A 127 34.19 21.36 20.79
N ALA A 128 33.09 21.58 21.51
CA ALA A 128 32.40 20.53 22.25
C ALA A 128 31.83 19.45 21.31
N ALA A 129 31.22 19.86 20.18
CA ALA A 129 30.74 18.95 19.15
C ALA A 129 31.90 18.11 18.58
N TYR A 130 32.99 18.76 18.20
CA TYR A 130 34.18 18.07 17.67
C TYR A 130 34.82 17.12 18.68
N ALA A 131 34.90 17.51 19.95
CA ALA A 131 35.39 16.65 21.03
C ALA A 131 34.44 15.46 21.32
N SER A 132 33.14 15.67 21.15
CA SER A 132 32.14 14.62 21.36
C SER A 132 32.27 13.45 20.39
N ALA A 133 32.87 13.67 19.22
CA ALA A 133 33.14 12.62 18.24
C ALA A 133 34.02 11.49 18.82
N VAL A 134 34.87 11.76 19.81
CA VAL A 134 35.70 10.72 20.46
C VAL A 134 34.87 9.67 21.19
N ARG A 135 33.61 9.96 21.54
CA ARG A 135 32.67 8.98 22.11
C ARG A 135 32.18 7.95 21.08
N ILE A 136 32.50 8.15 19.81
CA ILE A 136 32.17 7.21 18.73
C ILE A 136 33.27 6.16 18.69
N ASP A 137 32.98 5.02 19.30
CA ASP A 137 33.81 3.83 19.20
C ASP A 137 33.52 3.14 17.87
N GLY A 138 34.34 3.45 16.87
CA GLY A 138 34.31 2.75 15.58
C GLY A 138 34.78 1.31 15.76
N VAL A 139 33.91 0.35 15.43
CA VAL A 139 34.29 -1.06 15.35
C VAL A 139 34.81 -1.32 13.93
N PRO A 140 36.08 -1.76 13.76
CA PRO A 140 36.63 -2.00 12.43
C PRO A 140 35.73 -2.90 11.56
N GLY A 141 35.45 -2.42 10.34
CA GLY A 141 34.60 -3.12 9.37
C GLY A 141 33.12 -3.21 9.76
N ALA A 142 32.64 -2.52 10.80
CA ALA A 142 31.23 -2.56 11.16
C ALA A 142 30.33 -1.91 10.10
N LEU A 143 30.77 -0.80 9.51
CA LEU A 143 30.06 -0.14 8.40
C LEU A 143 30.00 -1.03 7.15
N ASP A 144 31.08 -1.75 6.84
CA ASP A 144 31.10 -2.68 5.71
C ASP A 144 30.16 -3.88 5.93
N ARG A 145 30.22 -4.50 7.12
CA ARG A 145 29.29 -5.59 7.51
C ARG A 145 27.85 -5.11 7.52
N PHE A 146 27.62 -3.88 7.97
CA PHE A 146 26.31 -3.25 7.95
C PHE A 146 25.82 -3.02 6.52
N ALA A 147 26.65 -2.49 5.63
CA ALA A 147 26.34 -2.32 4.21
C ALA A 147 25.95 -3.65 3.55
N GLU A 148 26.74 -4.71 3.80
CA GLU A 148 26.47 -6.03 3.24
C GLU A 148 25.18 -6.65 3.81
N ALA A 149 24.96 -6.58 5.12
CA ALA A 149 23.72 -7.03 5.75
C ALA A 149 22.50 -6.26 5.21
N HIS A 150 22.66 -4.97 5.00
CA HIS A 150 21.63 -4.10 4.46
C HIS A 150 21.29 -4.42 3.01
N ALA A 151 22.30 -4.59 2.15
CA ALA A 151 22.10 -4.97 0.75
C ALA A 151 21.40 -6.34 0.62
N ARG A 152 21.77 -7.32 1.47
CA ARG A 152 21.07 -8.61 1.53
C ARG A 152 19.63 -8.47 1.98
N HIS A 153 19.37 -7.62 2.98
CA HIS A 153 18.02 -7.35 3.45
C HIS A 153 17.15 -6.68 2.37
N ASP A 154 17.68 -5.69 1.67
CA ASP A 154 16.97 -5.01 0.57
C ASP A 154 16.58 -5.99 -0.54
N ALA A 155 17.54 -6.81 -1.00
CA ALA A 155 17.28 -7.84 -2.01
C ALA A 155 16.19 -8.85 -1.56
N LEU A 156 16.23 -9.26 -0.29
CA LEU A 156 15.22 -10.15 0.30
C LEU A 156 13.84 -9.50 0.31
N VAL A 157 13.71 -8.29 0.85
CA VAL A 157 12.42 -7.57 0.95
C VAL A 157 11.84 -7.32 -0.44
N HIS A 158 12.66 -6.85 -1.38
CA HIS A 158 12.24 -6.66 -2.76
C HIS A 158 11.76 -7.98 -3.39
N GLY A 159 12.50 -9.07 -3.19
CA GLY A 159 12.15 -10.39 -3.70
C GLY A 159 10.87 -10.97 -3.09
N VAL A 160 10.61 -10.75 -1.79
CA VAL A 160 9.39 -11.21 -1.13
C VAL A 160 8.17 -10.40 -1.59
N LEU A 161 8.25 -9.06 -1.57
CA LEU A 161 7.14 -8.19 -1.96
C LEU A 161 6.77 -8.33 -3.44
N SER A 162 7.77 -8.44 -4.32
CA SER A 162 7.53 -8.65 -5.75
C SER A 162 6.90 -10.00 -6.06
N ARG A 163 7.38 -11.09 -5.43
CA ARG A 163 6.78 -12.42 -5.58
C ARG A 163 5.36 -12.49 -5.02
N ALA A 164 5.10 -11.85 -3.86
CA ALA A 164 3.76 -11.77 -3.29
C ALA A 164 2.78 -11.06 -4.25
N ALA A 165 3.16 -9.90 -4.79
CA ALA A 165 2.34 -9.17 -5.76
C ALA A 165 2.06 -10.00 -7.03
N GLN A 166 3.08 -10.67 -7.57
CA GLN A 166 2.94 -11.53 -8.74
C GLN A 166 2.02 -12.73 -8.46
N ALA A 167 2.13 -13.37 -7.30
CA ALA A 167 1.27 -14.47 -6.91
C ALA A 167 -0.19 -14.04 -6.81
N ILE A 168 -0.47 -12.89 -6.18
CA ILE A 168 -1.82 -12.31 -6.09
C ILE A 168 -2.40 -12.11 -7.48
N LEU A 169 -1.65 -11.48 -8.40
CA LEU A 169 -2.15 -11.18 -9.74
C LEU A 169 -2.42 -12.45 -10.57
N ARG A 170 -1.55 -13.46 -10.46
CA ARG A 170 -1.68 -14.72 -11.17
C ARG A 170 -2.85 -15.55 -10.64
N ASP A 171 -3.01 -15.64 -9.33
CA ASP A 171 -3.94 -16.58 -8.69
C ASP A 171 -5.34 -15.98 -8.48
N LEU A 172 -5.50 -14.66 -8.69
CA LEU A 172 -6.77 -13.97 -8.46
C LEU A 172 -7.93 -14.52 -9.29
N PRO A 173 -7.83 -14.71 -10.62
CA PRO A 173 -8.97 -15.16 -11.43
C PRO A 173 -9.53 -16.49 -10.94
N GLU A 174 -8.66 -17.45 -10.64
CA GLU A 174 -9.04 -18.76 -10.15
C GLU A 174 -9.63 -18.69 -8.73
N THR A 175 -8.99 -17.92 -7.83
CA THR A 175 -9.46 -17.76 -6.44
C THR A 175 -10.84 -17.09 -6.39
N ARG A 176 -11.07 -16.09 -7.24
CA ARG A 176 -12.38 -15.44 -7.43
C ARG A 176 -13.43 -16.46 -7.88
N GLN A 177 -13.13 -17.24 -8.94
CA GLN A 177 -14.05 -18.26 -9.45
C GLN A 177 -14.35 -19.36 -8.43
N ARG A 178 -13.35 -19.80 -7.64
CA ARG A 178 -13.54 -20.78 -6.57
C ARG A 178 -14.50 -20.27 -5.49
N ALA A 179 -14.37 -19.00 -5.08
CA ALA A 179 -15.29 -18.39 -4.12
C ALA A 179 -16.73 -18.32 -4.65
N MET A 180 -16.91 -17.94 -5.91
CA MET A 180 -18.24 -17.89 -6.56
C MET A 180 -18.89 -19.27 -6.62
N ARG A 181 -18.14 -20.30 -7.05
CA ARG A 181 -18.62 -21.70 -7.10
C ARG A 181 -18.97 -22.24 -5.72
N ALA A 182 -18.21 -21.89 -4.69
CA ALA A 182 -18.50 -22.32 -3.32
C ALA A 182 -19.86 -21.79 -2.83
N VAL A 183 -20.17 -20.52 -3.14
CA VAL A 183 -21.48 -19.94 -2.82
C VAL A 183 -22.60 -20.62 -3.62
N LEU A 184 -22.40 -20.88 -4.91
CA LEU A 184 -23.40 -21.58 -5.73
C LEU A 184 -23.68 -22.99 -5.20
N ARG A 185 -22.64 -23.77 -4.89
CA ARG A 185 -22.78 -25.12 -4.31
C ARG A 185 -23.51 -25.11 -2.97
N ALA A 186 -23.26 -24.10 -2.13
CA ALA A 186 -23.96 -23.96 -0.85
C ALA A 186 -25.45 -23.62 -1.03
N ASN A 187 -25.81 -22.88 -2.09
CA ASN A 187 -27.19 -22.50 -2.38
C ASN A 187 -27.96 -23.53 -3.21
N TYR A 188 -27.27 -24.39 -3.97
CA TYR A 188 -27.84 -25.43 -4.84
C TYR A 188 -27.13 -26.79 -4.66
N PRO A 189 -27.27 -27.45 -3.50
CA PRO A 189 -26.66 -28.76 -3.26
C PRO A 189 -27.21 -29.86 -4.18
N GLU A 190 -28.44 -29.72 -4.68
CA GLU A 190 -29.02 -30.62 -5.68
C GLU A 190 -28.29 -30.60 -7.03
N TRP A 191 -27.47 -29.57 -7.27
CA TRP A 191 -26.67 -29.39 -8.48
C TRP A 191 -25.17 -29.32 -8.12
N PRO A 192 -24.51 -30.49 -8.02
CA PRO A 192 -23.19 -30.60 -7.38
C PRO A 192 -22.06 -29.86 -8.12
N GLU A 193 -22.20 -29.64 -9.43
CA GLU A 193 -21.20 -28.94 -10.24
C GLU A 193 -21.77 -27.78 -11.05
N ALA A 194 -21.50 -26.56 -10.58
CA ALA A 194 -21.60 -25.36 -11.40
C ALA A 194 -20.41 -25.33 -12.40
N ALA A 195 -20.69 -25.53 -13.68
CA ALA A 195 -19.68 -25.46 -14.74
C ALA A 195 -19.35 -24.00 -15.08
N LEU A 196 -18.11 -23.72 -15.50
CA LEU A 196 -17.75 -22.42 -16.09
C LEU A 196 -17.89 -22.50 -17.61
N GLY A 197 -18.63 -21.57 -18.21
CA GLY A 197 -18.84 -21.53 -19.67
C GLY A 197 -20.32 -21.59 -20.09
N ALA A 198 -20.57 -21.80 -21.37
CA ALA A 198 -21.93 -21.84 -21.92
C ALA A 198 -22.70 -23.07 -21.41
N ALA A 199 -24.00 -22.90 -21.14
CA ALA A 199 -24.87 -23.99 -20.74
C ALA A 199 -25.07 -24.97 -21.92
N THR A 200 -24.33 -26.07 -21.93
CA THR A 200 -24.44 -27.12 -22.95
C THR A 200 -25.53 -28.14 -22.64
N GLN A 201 -26.03 -28.18 -21.40
CA GLN A 201 -27.06 -29.12 -20.94
C GLN A 201 -28.06 -28.40 -20.01
N ARG A 202 -29.37 -28.64 -20.20
CA ARG A 202 -30.45 -27.97 -19.44
C ARG A 202 -30.44 -28.26 -17.93
N ASP A 203 -29.73 -29.29 -17.49
CA ASP A 203 -29.72 -29.76 -16.09
C ASP A 203 -28.49 -29.28 -15.29
N ARG A 204 -27.84 -28.19 -15.71
CA ARG A 204 -26.63 -27.68 -15.05
C ARG A 204 -26.70 -26.18 -14.79
N LEU A 205 -26.23 -25.78 -13.60
CA LEU A 205 -25.87 -24.40 -13.33
C LEU A 205 -24.60 -24.04 -14.10
N ALA A 206 -24.69 -23.02 -14.95
CA ALA A 206 -23.56 -22.44 -15.64
C ALA A 206 -23.23 -21.07 -15.04
N LEU A 207 -21.97 -20.84 -14.71
CA LEU A 207 -21.45 -19.53 -14.33
C LEU A 207 -20.60 -18.99 -15.48
N ALA A 208 -20.97 -17.82 -15.98
CA ALA A 208 -20.20 -17.11 -17.00
C ALA A 208 -20.08 -15.63 -16.61
N PHE A 209 -18.93 -15.04 -16.89
CA PHE A 209 -18.76 -13.60 -16.84
C PHE A 209 -19.27 -12.99 -18.15
N THR A 210 -20.12 -11.98 -18.07
CA THR A 210 -20.58 -11.24 -19.26
C THR A 210 -19.50 -10.29 -19.77
N ASP A 211 -18.74 -9.69 -18.86
CA ASP A 211 -17.59 -8.83 -19.13
C ASP A 211 -16.56 -9.03 -18.02
N ASP A 212 -15.36 -9.51 -18.37
CA ASP A 212 -14.25 -9.65 -17.42
C ASP A 212 -13.09 -8.75 -17.85
N ARG A 213 -13.07 -7.54 -17.29
CA ARG A 213 -12.03 -6.54 -17.55
C ARG A 213 -10.77 -6.73 -16.72
N TRP A 214 -10.58 -7.89 -16.09
CA TRP A 214 -9.38 -8.17 -15.30
C TRP A 214 -8.07 -8.14 -16.13
N PRO A 215 -8.01 -8.76 -17.33
CA PRO A 215 -6.81 -8.71 -18.15
C PRO A 215 -6.40 -7.25 -18.45
N GLY A 216 -5.19 -6.87 -18.03
CA GLY A 216 -4.67 -5.51 -18.22
C GLY A 216 -5.20 -4.45 -17.25
N PHE A 217 -6.09 -4.80 -16.30
CA PHE A 217 -6.58 -3.86 -15.28
C PHE A 217 -5.46 -3.35 -14.38
N VAL A 218 -4.60 -4.27 -13.91
CA VAL A 218 -3.40 -3.92 -13.16
C VAL A 218 -2.21 -3.94 -14.09
N GLN A 219 -1.49 -2.82 -14.15
CA GLN A 219 -0.27 -2.70 -14.92
C GLN A 219 0.94 -2.62 -14.00
N ARG A 220 2.05 -3.23 -14.43
CA ARG A 220 3.32 -3.14 -13.74
C ARG A 220 4.10 -1.95 -14.29
N TYR A 221 4.41 -0.99 -13.43
CA TYR A 221 5.31 0.11 -13.75
C TYR A 221 6.75 -0.24 -13.36
N SER A 222 7.71 0.24 -14.14
CA SER A 222 9.12 0.12 -13.76
C SER A 222 9.43 1.03 -12.58
N GLY A 223 10.34 0.59 -11.71
CA GLY A 223 10.88 1.43 -10.63
C GLY A 223 12.00 2.39 -11.08
N ARG A 224 12.41 2.31 -12.35
CA ARG A 224 13.52 3.09 -12.92
C ARG A 224 13.07 4.51 -13.30
N ARG A 225 14.02 5.34 -13.72
CA ARG A 225 13.90 6.79 -13.98
C ARG A 225 12.58 7.25 -14.64
N ASP A 226 12.06 6.50 -15.61
CA ASP A 226 10.89 6.90 -16.40
C ASP A 226 9.54 6.46 -15.79
N GLY A 227 9.58 5.79 -14.63
CA GLY A 227 8.41 5.30 -13.91
C GLY A 227 7.89 6.26 -12.84
N ALA A 228 6.61 6.13 -12.51
CA ALA A 228 5.94 6.93 -11.46
C ALA A 228 6.41 6.63 -10.02
N PHE A 229 7.16 5.54 -9.81
CA PHE A 229 7.57 5.09 -8.48
C PHE A 229 8.64 6.00 -7.84
N ARG A 230 9.68 6.37 -8.60
CA ARG A 230 10.74 7.28 -8.13
C ARG A 230 10.20 8.62 -7.59
N PRO A 231 9.38 9.39 -8.34
CA PRO A 231 8.85 10.66 -7.82
C PRO A 231 7.87 10.46 -6.66
N LEU A 232 7.21 9.30 -6.54
CA LEU A 232 6.42 8.97 -5.36
C LEU A 232 7.32 8.80 -4.12
N VAL A 233 8.41 8.05 -4.25
CA VAL A 233 9.40 7.85 -3.17
C VAL A 233 10.01 9.20 -2.75
N LEU A 234 10.47 10.02 -3.71
CA LEU A 234 11.07 11.32 -3.41
C LEU A 234 10.11 12.26 -2.66
N ARG A 235 8.85 12.36 -3.11
CA ARG A 235 7.82 13.14 -2.39
C ARG A 235 7.53 12.61 -0.98
N ALA A 236 7.68 11.31 -0.77
CA ALA A 236 7.51 10.73 0.55
C ALA A 236 8.72 11.01 1.45
N THR A 237 9.94 10.98 0.91
CA THR A 237 11.17 11.33 1.66
C THR A 237 11.27 12.81 1.99
N ASP A 238 10.73 13.71 1.16
CA ASP A 238 10.73 15.16 1.38
C ASP A 238 10.02 15.57 2.69
N ARG A 239 9.20 14.69 3.26
CA ARG A 239 8.53 14.91 4.56
C ARG A 239 9.48 14.81 5.75
N TYR A 240 10.67 14.24 5.55
CA TYR A 240 11.63 13.97 6.60
C TYR A 240 12.81 14.93 6.48
N ALA A 241 12.83 15.97 7.32
CA ALA A 241 13.90 16.98 7.32
C ALA A 241 15.31 16.37 7.49
N PHE A 242 15.41 15.24 8.20
CA PHE A 242 16.66 14.50 8.39
C PHE A 242 17.30 14.00 7.08
N LEU A 243 16.47 13.62 6.10
CA LEU A 243 16.91 13.16 4.77
C LEU A 243 17.24 14.32 3.83
N GLY A 244 16.88 15.55 4.20
CA GLY A 244 17.14 16.73 3.40
C GLY A 244 18.62 17.14 3.36
N PRO A 245 18.95 18.19 2.60
CA PRO A 245 20.30 18.74 2.55
C PRO A 245 20.77 19.22 3.94
N ARG A 246 21.95 18.75 4.37
CA ARG A 246 22.58 19.10 5.65
C ARG A 246 23.71 20.09 5.39
N LYS A 247 23.37 21.38 5.31
CA LYS A 247 24.32 22.46 5.04
C LYS A 247 24.55 23.29 6.30
N GLY A 248 25.81 23.54 6.62
CA GLY A 248 26.22 24.40 7.73
C GLY A 248 27.41 25.26 7.35
N LEU A 249 27.40 26.52 7.79
CA LEU A 249 28.51 27.45 7.62
C LEU A 249 28.75 28.18 8.93
N ALA A 250 29.91 27.97 9.55
CA ALA A 250 30.38 28.78 10.66
C ALA A 250 31.58 29.63 10.20
N LEU A 251 31.59 30.88 10.64
CA LEU A 251 32.62 31.86 10.33
C LEU A 251 33.28 32.30 11.62
N ASN A 252 34.58 32.62 11.57
CA ASN A 252 35.20 33.26 12.73
C ASN A 252 34.72 34.71 12.87
N PRO A 253 34.60 35.26 14.08
CA PRO A 253 33.96 36.55 14.29
C PRO A 253 34.82 37.76 13.90
N TRP A 254 36.13 37.59 13.70
CA TRP A 254 37.07 38.69 13.41
C TRP A 254 37.65 38.65 11.98
N PRO A 255 38.07 39.80 11.41
CA PRO A 255 38.85 39.84 10.19
C PRO A 255 40.17 39.05 10.33
N VAL A 256 40.47 38.18 9.36
CA VAL A 256 41.66 37.32 9.40
C VAL A 256 42.86 37.97 8.72
N SER A 257 42.63 38.76 7.67
CA SER A 257 43.67 39.45 6.91
C SER A 257 43.22 40.87 6.61
N TYR A 258 44.12 41.84 6.84
CA TYR A 258 43.87 43.24 6.47
C TYR A 258 43.61 43.40 4.97
N ARG A 259 44.21 42.56 4.12
CA ARG A 259 44.00 42.59 2.68
C ARG A 259 42.61 42.12 2.26
N CYS A 260 41.95 41.33 3.10
CA CYS A 260 40.60 40.82 2.85
C CYS A 260 39.73 40.95 4.11
N PRO A 261 39.33 42.18 4.44
CA PRO A 261 38.62 42.48 5.67
C PRO A 261 37.20 41.91 5.69
N THR A 262 36.65 41.51 4.54
CA THR A 262 35.31 40.89 4.40
C THR A 262 35.35 39.37 4.47
N LEU A 263 36.51 38.73 4.30
CA LEU A 263 36.63 37.28 4.30
C LEU A 263 36.96 36.75 5.70
N ARG A 264 36.49 35.52 5.98
CA ARG A 264 36.64 34.83 7.26
C ARG A 264 37.15 33.41 7.04
N HIS A 265 37.77 32.81 8.06
CA HIS A 265 37.92 31.36 8.15
C HIS A 265 36.52 30.72 8.13
N GLN A 266 36.35 29.63 7.39
CA GLN A 266 35.04 28.99 7.24
C GLN A 266 35.10 27.53 7.68
N LEU A 267 34.14 27.11 8.49
CA LEU A 267 33.84 25.71 8.74
C LEU A 267 32.58 25.38 7.96
N ARG A 268 32.72 24.61 6.88
CA ARG A 268 31.63 24.24 5.99
C ARG A 268 31.24 22.80 6.29
N ARG A 269 29.96 22.56 6.55
CA ARG A 269 29.36 21.24 6.56
C ARG A 269 28.51 21.09 5.32
N ILE A 270 28.74 20.03 4.57
CA ILE A 270 27.94 19.68 3.40
C ILE A 270 27.58 18.21 3.52
N GLY A 271 26.30 17.93 3.50
CA GLY A 271 25.80 16.59 3.39
C GLY A 271 24.44 16.55 2.75
N GLY A 272 24.02 15.35 2.39
CA GLY A 272 22.74 15.13 1.76
C GLY A 272 22.55 13.66 1.46
N THR A 273 21.27 13.28 1.37
CA THR A 273 20.85 11.94 1.04
C THR A 273 20.12 12.00 -0.29
N SER A 274 20.52 11.19 -1.26
CA SER A 274 19.95 11.20 -2.59
C SER A 274 19.76 9.81 -3.15
N LEU A 275 18.67 9.62 -3.90
CA LEU A 275 18.43 8.39 -4.64
C LEU A 275 19.14 8.48 -6.00
N THR A 276 20.06 7.58 -6.29
CA THR A 276 20.80 7.50 -7.56
C THR A 276 19.90 7.14 -8.73
N ARG A 277 20.42 7.20 -9.97
CA ARG A 277 19.63 6.82 -11.15
C ARG A 277 19.36 5.32 -11.21
N GLU A 278 20.25 4.55 -10.60
CA GLU A 278 20.27 3.10 -10.52
C GLU A 278 19.24 2.59 -9.49
N GLY A 279 18.76 3.48 -8.61
CA GLY A 279 17.77 3.16 -7.57
C GLY A 279 18.39 2.80 -6.22
N SER A 280 19.69 3.06 -6.03
CA SER A 280 20.36 2.97 -4.74
C SER A 280 20.28 4.29 -3.98
N TRP A 281 20.17 4.23 -2.65
CA TRP A 281 20.33 5.40 -1.81
C TRP A 281 21.80 5.65 -1.55
N GLU A 282 22.22 6.89 -1.77
CA GLU A 282 23.54 7.36 -1.38
C GLU A 282 23.40 8.51 -0.37
N SER A 283 24.29 8.55 0.61
CA SER A 283 24.37 9.65 1.55
C SER A 283 25.81 10.06 1.79
N VAL A 284 26.04 11.36 1.83
CA VAL A 284 27.36 11.94 2.05
C VAL A 284 27.26 12.94 3.19
N ASP A 285 28.22 12.93 4.11
CA ASP A 285 28.37 13.95 5.15
C ASP A 285 29.85 14.32 5.32
N THR A 286 30.16 15.59 5.06
CA THR A 286 31.52 16.12 5.10
C THR A 286 31.56 17.41 5.91
N GLN A 287 32.68 17.64 6.59
CA GLN A 287 32.97 18.90 7.25
C GLN A 287 34.39 19.34 6.95
N SER A 288 34.52 20.58 6.47
CA SER A 288 35.75 21.15 5.98
C SER A 288 36.08 22.52 6.59
N HIS A 289 37.30 22.67 7.10
CA HIS A 289 37.89 23.91 7.53
C HIS A 289 38.65 24.53 6.36
N HIS A 290 38.15 25.68 5.94
CA HIS A 290 38.72 26.53 4.91
C HIS A 290 39.46 27.68 5.60
N ALA A 291 40.78 27.57 5.67
CA ALA A 291 41.57 28.63 6.26
C ALA A 291 41.79 29.75 5.23
N LEU A 292 41.38 30.99 5.57
CA LEU A 292 41.69 32.13 4.73
C LEU A 292 43.20 32.41 4.77
N ARG A 293 43.80 32.52 3.58
CA ARG A 293 45.19 32.94 3.38
C ARG A 293 45.20 34.12 2.42
N SER A 294 46.27 34.90 2.46
CA SER A 294 46.49 36.01 1.54
C SER A 294 47.97 36.15 1.20
N ASN A 295 48.28 36.34 -0.08
CA ASN A 295 49.63 36.66 -0.57
C ASN A 295 49.55 37.89 -1.49
N LYS A 296 50.68 38.58 -1.72
CA LYS A 296 50.77 39.80 -2.55
C LYS A 296 50.54 39.52 -4.05
N TYR A 297 50.79 38.28 -4.49
CA TYR A 297 50.68 37.90 -5.91
C TYR A 297 49.31 37.34 -6.30
N ILE A 298 48.72 36.49 -5.44
CA ILE A 298 47.49 35.74 -5.76
C ILE A 298 46.25 36.37 -5.10
N GLY A 299 46.45 37.37 -4.24
CA GLY A 299 45.38 37.93 -3.42
C GLY A 299 44.95 36.95 -2.32
N CYS A 300 43.65 36.90 -2.03
CA CYS A 300 43.10 36.08 -0.97
C CYS A 300 42.47 34.80 -1.51
N TYR A 301 42.75 33.70 -0.82
CA TYR A 301 42.29 32.38 -1.23
C TYR A 301 42.04 31.50 0.00
N TYR A 302 41.21 30.48 -0.19
CA TYR A 302 40.97 29.46 0.81
C TYR A 302 41.92 28.30 0.62
N ARG A 303 42.63 27.92 1.69
CA ARG A 303 43.33 26.65 1.74
C ARG A 303 42.47 25.66 2.50
N ASN A 304 42.11 24.57 1.84
CA ASN A 304 41.33 23.50 2.42
C ASN A 304 42.28 22.61 3.23
N TYR A 305 42.05 22.49 4.53
CA TYR A 305 42.82 21.58 5.39
C TYR A 305 42.01 20.34 5.79
N LEU A 306 40.76 20.28 5.35
CA LEU A 306 39.82 19.22 5.63
C LEU A 306 39.00 19.03 4.36
N THR A 307 39.27 17.97 3.60
CA THR A 307 38.29 17.43 2.65
C THR A 307 38.20 15.96 2.99
N ILE A 308 36.98 15.49 3.25
CA ILE A 308 36.68 14.06 3.25
C ILE A 308 35.59 13.94 2.22
N ASP A 309 35.94 13.52 1.00
CA ASP A 309 34.96 13.08 0.03
C ASP A 309 34.91 11.57 0.13
N LEU A 310 33.89 11.03 0.79
CA LEU A 310 33.55 9.62 0.71
C LEU A 310 32.03 9.50 0.73
N SER A 311 31.50 8.96 -0.37
CA SER A 311 30.10 8.62 -0.56
C SER A 311 29.81 7.23 -0.02
N PHE A 312 28.69 7.09 0.70
CA PHE A 312 28.13 5.81 1.12
C PHE A 312 26.88 5.50 0.31
#